data_AF-A0A067RIC1-F1
#
_entry.id   AF-A0A067RIC1-F1
#
_cell.length_a   1.000
_cell.length_b   1.000
_cell.length_c   1.000
_cell.angle_alpha   90.00
_cell.angle_beta   90.00
_cell.angle_gamma   90.00
#
_symmetry.space_group_name_H-M   'P 1'
#
loop_
_entity.id
_entity.type
_entity.pdbx_description
1 polymer ?
#
loop_
_entity_poly.entity_id
_entity_poly.type
_entity_poly.pdbx_seq_one_letter_code
_entity_poly.pdbx_strand_id
1 'polypeptide(L)'
;MKTDFMIDFKTKICRGGAGRKKLTEQELLTSEQRRKELQHQTYLRNKEKRKKTYIDKCRKLTDLEKLASEQRRKELQHQTYLRNKEKRKKTYIDKCRKLTDLEQLASEQRRKKLKYQTYLRNKEERKKTYIDRRDHINDTRRKTYLVRTEEKIKQDAEKEIIRYQSKLVMKNQGRLLIAAHFNNDDHQHYLGPMNYDCIHCKALHWLDESTQRSSKSFYDCCAHGKVVLDSLPEYPDDLFNK
;
A
#
# COMPACT_ATOMS: atom_id res chain seq x y z
N MET A 1 -91.53 -23.01 -8.01
CA MET A 1 -92.61 -24.02 -8.15
C MET A 1 -93.76 -23.59 -7.26
N LYS A 2 -94.82 -23.04 -7.85
CA LYS A 2 -96.07 -22.65 -7.18
C LYS A 2 -97.05 -23.80 -7.35
N THR A 3 -97.61 -24.30 -6.26
CA THR A 3 -98.71 -25.28 -6.27
C THR A 3 -99.98 -24.57 -5.84
N ASP A 4 -100.80 -24.18 -6.82
CA ASP A 4 -102.14 -23.64 -6.63
C ASP A 4 -103.12 -24.80 -6.39
N PHE A 5 -103.51 -25.00 -5.14
CA PHE A 5 -104.59 -25.92 -4.78
C PHE A 5 -105.91 -25.14 -4.71
N MET A 6 -106.66 -25.13 -5.82
CA MET A 6 -108.05 -24.70 -5.84
C MET A 6 -108.93 -25.78 -5.18
N ILE A 7 -109.39 -25.53 -3.96
CA ILE A 7 -110.41 -26.36 -3.31
C ILE A 7 -111.78 -25.68 -3.51
N ASP A 8 -112.58 -26.27 -4.38
CA ASP A 8 -113.91 -25.83 -4.78
C ASP A 8 -114.98 -26.37 -3.80
N PHE A 9 -115.26 -25.64 -2.71
CA PHE A 9 -116.32 -25.99 -1.76
C PHE A 9 -117.68 -25.48 -2.25
N LYS A 10 -118.39 -26.31 -3.03
CA LYS A 10 -119.83 -26.15 -3.29
C LYS A 10 -120.65 -26.56 -2.05
N THR A 11 -120.82 -25.65 -1.10
CA THR A 11 -121.77 -25.84 0.01
C THR A 11 -123.20 -25.64 -0.49
N LYS A 12 -123.91 -26.77 -0.65
CA LYS A 12 -125.33 -26.88 -0.97
C LYS A 12 -126.14 -26.36 0.23
N ILE A 13 -126.65 -25.13 0.17
CA ILE A 13 -127.50 -24.53 1.22
C ILE A 13 -128.92 -25.07 1.08
N CYS A 14 -129.26 -26.10 1.86
CA CYS A 14 -130.65 -26.55 2.02
C CYS A 14 -131.42 -25.52 2.86
N ARG A 15 -132.34 -24.78 2.21
CA ARG A 15 -133.26 -23.85 2.87
C ARG A 15 -134.42 -24.62 3.52
N GLY A 16 -134.21 -25.13 4.74
CA GLY A 16 -135.29 -25.63 5.59
C GLY A 16 -136.06 -24.46 6.22
N GLY A 17 -137.31 -24.26 5.81
CA GLY A 17 -138.21 -23.26 6.40
C GLY A 17 -138.76 -23.74 7.74
N ALA A 18 -138.10 -23.37 8.84
CA ALA A 18 -138.63 -23.52 10.18
C ALA A 18 -139.35 -22.23 10.62
N GLY A 19 -140.56 -22.38 11.18
CA GLY A 19 -141.43 -21.28 11.57
C GLY A 19 -140.77 -20.28 12.54
N ARG A 20 -140.88 -19.00 12.20
CA ARG A 20 -140.51 -17.87 13.08
C ARG A 20 -141.44 -17.83 14.28
N LYS A 21 -141.02 -18.41 15.40
CA LYS A 21 -141.56 -18.03 16.72
C LYS A 21 -141.17 -16.58 16.98
N LYS A 22 -142.16 -15.72 17.28
CA LYS A 22 -141.91 -14.32 17.68
C LYS A 22 -141.24 -14.36 19.06
N LEU A 23 -139.97 -13.94 19.12
CA LEU A 23 -139.24 -13.75 20.37
C LEU A 23 -139.95 -12.68 21.20
N THR A 24 -140.02 -12.91 22.49
CA THR A 24 -140.52 -11.95 23.47
C THR A 24 -139.55 -10.77 23.61
N GLU A 25 -140.06 -9.60 24.00
CA GLU A 25 -139.27 -8.35 24.12
C GLU A 25 -138.06 -8.51 25.07
N GLN A 26 -138.20 -9.35 26.09
CA GLN A 26 -137.14 -9.72 27.04
C GLN A 26 -136.02 -10.57 26.42
N GLU A 27 -136.33 -11.43 25.44
CA GLU A 27 -135.32 -12.21 24.70
C GLU A 27 -134.53 -11.36 23.71
N LEU A 28 -135.16 -10.33 23.13
CA LEU A 28 -134.48 -9.34 22.28
C LEU A 28 -133.43 -8.54 23.07
N LEU A 29 -133.81 -8.02 24.24
CA LEU A 29 -132.91 -7.22 25.09
C LEU A 29 -131.69 -8.03 25.56
N THR A 30 -131.91 -9.29 25.97
CA THR A 30 -130.84 -10.19 26.39
C THR A 30 -129.95 -10.62 25.21
N SER A 31 -130.50 -10.79 24.00
CA SER A 31 -129.70 -11.06 22.80
C SER A 31 -128.78 -9.90 22.44
N GLU A 32 -129.24 -8.66 22.62
CA GLU A 32 -128.45 -7.47 22.34
C GLU A 32 -127.32 -7.29 23.36
N GLN A 33 -127.60 -7.51 24.65
CA GLN A 33 -126.57 -7.53 25.69
C GLN A 33 -125.49 -8.57 25.38
N ARG A 34 -125.87 -9.81 25.04
CA ARG A 34 -124.90 -10.85 24.64
C ARG A 34 -124.07 -10.44 23.43
N ARG A 35 -124.68 -9.80 22.43
CA ARG A 35 -123.96 -9.31 21.25
C ARG A 35 -122.94 -8.24 21.61
N LYS A 36 -123.31 -7.27 22.46
CA LYS A 36 -122.40 -6.23 22.97
C LYS A 36 -121.24 -6.85 23.76
N GLU A 37 -121.53 -7.83 24.60
CA GLU A 37 -120.52 -8.56 25.37
C GLU A 37 -119.55 -9.33 24.46
N LEU A 38 -120.06 -10.05 23.45
CA LEU A 38 -119.26 -10.71 22.43
C LEU A 38 -118.37 -9.74 21.65
N GLN A 39 -118.90 -8.57 21.27
CA GLN A 39 -118.12 -7.52 20.61
C GLN A 39 -117.00 -7.00 21.52
N HIS A 40 -117.30 -6.76 22.79
CA HIS A 40 -116.31 -6.32 23.77
C HIS A 40 -115.21 -7.38 23.98
N GLN A 41 -115.58 -8.66 24.17
CA GLN A 41 -114.61 -9.76 24.28
C GLN A 41 -113.74 -9.89 23.02
N THR A 42 -114.33 -9.73 21.83
CA THR A 42 -113.59 -9.76 20.55
C THR A 42 -112.59 -8.60 20.47
N TYR A 43 -113.00 -7.40 20.90
CA TYR A 43 -112.13 -6.23 20.97
C TYR A 43 -110.94 -6.47 21.92
N LEU A 44 -111.18 -6.96 23.12
CA LEU A 44 -110.12 -7.26 24.09
C LEU A 44 -109.14 -8.30 23.55
N ARG A 45 -109.64 -9.40 22.97
CA ARG A 45 -108.81 -10.44 22.35
C ARG A 45 -107.93 -9.88 21.22
N ASN A 46 -108.48 -9.01 20.37
CA ASN A 46 -107.71 -8.37 19.30
C ASN A 46 -106.68 -7.38 19.83
N LYS A 47 -107.02 -6.63 20.89
CA LYS A 47 -106.09 -5.73 21.60
C LYS A 47 -104.92 -6.51 22.20
N GLU A 48 -105.17 -7.64 22.84
CA GLU A 48 -104.13 -8.54 23.37
C GLU A 48 -103.26 -9.13 22.27
N LYS A 49 -103.85 -9.61 21.17
CA LYS A 49 -103.10 -10.09 20.00
C LYS A 49 -102.14 -9.02 19.47
N ARG A 50 -102.61 -7.78 19.31
CA ARG A 50 -101.77 -6.66 18.85
C ARG A 50 -100.63 -6.36 19.83
N LYS A 51 -100.92 -6.34 21.14
CA LYS A 51 -99.90 -6.18 22.19
C LYS A 51 -98.84 -7.28 22.11
N LYS A 52 -99.24 -8.54 21.97
CA LYS A 52 -98.31 -9.68 21.83
C LYS A 52 -97.44 -9.53 20.59
N THR A 53 -98.03 -9.22 19.43
CA THR A 53 -97.28 -8.98 18.19
C THR A 53 -96.30 -7.81 18.33
N TYR A 54 -96.67 -6.74 19.03
CA TYR A 54 -95.78 -5.62 19.30
C TYR A 54 -94.59 -6.03 20.18
N ILE A 55 -94.85 -6.72 21.29
CA ILE A 55 -93.80 -7.24 22.18
C ILE A 55 -92.83 -8.16 21.41
N ASP A 56 -93.37 -9.07 20.59
CA ASP A 56 -92.55 -9.98 19.78
C ASP A 56 -91.69 -9.21 18.76
N LYS A 57 -92.21 -8.14 18.15
CA LYS A 57 -91.41 -7.25 17.28
C LYS A 57 -90.31 -6.55 18.06
N CYS A 58 -90.60 -6.00 19.24
CA CYS A 58 -89.58 -5.35 20.07
C CYS A 58 -88.46 -6.33 20.46
N ARG A 59 -88.80 -7.55 20.88
CA ARG A 59 -87.82 -8.60 21.20
C ARG A 59 -86.90 -8.91 20.01
N LYS A 60 -87.48 -9.10 18.82
CA LYS A 60 -86.72 -9.34 17.58
C LYS A 60 -85.76 -8.19 17.27
N LEU A 61 -86.19 -6.94 17.45
CA LEU A 61 -85.32 -5.78 17.24
C LEU A 61 -84.16 -5.77 18.24
N THR A 62 -84.43 -6.02 19.52
CA THR A 62 -83.38 -6.13 20.55
C THR A 62 -82.38 -7.24 20.25
N ASP A 63 -82.84 -8.40 19.77
CA ASP A 63 -81.95 -9.51 19.40
C ASP A 63 -81.08 -9.18 18.18
N LEU A 64 -81.64 -8.47 17.19
CA LEU A 64 -80.88 -7.98 16.03
C LEU A 64 -79.83 -6.93 16.45
N GLU A 65 -80.17 -6.02 17.36
CA GLU A 65 -79.22 -5.03 17.89
C GLU A 65 -78.08 -5.68 18.67
N LYS A 66 -78.38 -6.72 19.46
CA LYS A 66 -77.35 -7.53 20.15
C LYS A 66 -76.42 -8.22 19.16
N LEU A 67 -76.98 -8.87 18.13
CA LEU A 67 -76.20 -9.53 17.09
C LEU A 67 -75.29 -8.53 16.35
N ALA A 68 -75.83 -7.38 15.96
CA ALA A 68 -75.06 -6.32 15.30
C ALA A 68 -73.95 -5.76 16.21
N SER A 69 -74.21 -5.63 17.51
CA SER A 69 -73.20 -5.17 18.48
C SER A 69 -72.10 -6.20 18.68
N GLU A 70 -72.44 -7.49 18.72
CA GLU A 70 -71.46 -8.57 18.79
C GLU A 70 -70.59 -8.61 17.52
N GLN A 71 -71.19 -8.44 16.34
CA GLN A 71 -70.45 -8.38 15.08
C GLN A 71 -69.46 -7.21 15.06
N ARG A 72 -69.90 -5.99 15.44
CA ARG A 72 -69.00 -4.82 15.56
C ARG A 72 -67.85 -5.08 16.53
N ARG A 73 -68.10 -5.77 17.66
CA ARG A 73 -67.05 -6.13 18.62
C ARG A 73 -66.02 -7.07 18.00
N LYS A 74 -66.46 -8.09 17.25
CA LYS A 74 -65.58 -9.02 16.54
C LYS A 74 -64.75 -8.31 15.46
N GLU A 75 -65.37 -7.41 14.70
CA GLU A 75 -64.68 -6.59 13.70
C GLU A 75 -63.61 -5.70 14.33
N LEU A 76 -63.92 -5.03 15.44
CA LEU A 76 -62.96 -4.19 16.17
C LEU A 76 -61.80 -5.01 16.73
N GLN A 77 -62.06 -6.21 17.27
CA GLN A 77 -61.03 -7.13 17.73
C GLN A 77 -60.12 -7.57 16.58
N HIS A 78 -60.70 -7.91 15.42
CA HIS A 78 -59.94 -8.29 14.23
C HIS A 78 -59.06 -7.13 13.71
N GLN A 79 -59.61 -5.92 13.63
CA GLN A 79 -58.84 -4.72 13.24
C GLN A 79 -57.68 -4.45 14.22
N THR A 80 -57.93 -4.57 15.52
CA THR A 80 -56.89 -4.41 16.56
C THR A 80 -55.79 -5.45 16.39
N TYR A 81 -56.15 -6.71 16.10
CA TYR A 81 -55.19 -7.77 15.80
C TYR A 81 -54.33 -7.45 14.57
N LEU A 82 -54.94 -7.02 13.46
CA LEU A 82 -54.22 -6.65 12.24
C LEU A 82 -53.24 -5.50 12.47
N ARG A 83 -53.68 -4.44 13.15
CA ARG A 83 -52.82 -3.29 13.50
C ARG A 83 -51.61 -3.72 14.34
N ASN A 84 -51.80 -4.62 15.30
CA ASN A 84 -50.70 -5.14 16.11
C ASN A 84 -49.76 -6.04 15.31
N LYS A 85 -50.30 -6.85 14.39
CA LYS A 85 -49.51 -7.67 13.46
C LYS A 85 -48.63 -6.80 12.55
N GLU A 86 -49.16 -5.71 12.01
CA GLU A 86 -48.41 -4.75 11.19
C GLU A 86 -47.33 -4.02 11.99
N LYS A 87 -47.64 -3.58 13.21
CA LYS A 87 -46.65 -2.98 14.12
C LYS A 87 -45.46 -3.93 14.35
N ARG A 88 -45.73 -5.21 14.66
CA ARG A 88 -44.69 -6.22 14.85
C ARG A 88 -43.85 -6.44 13.59
N LYS A 89 -44.49 -6.50 12.42
CA LYS A 89 -43.78 -6.59 11.13
C LYS A 89 -42.86 -5.39 10.91
N LYS A 90 -43.35 -4.18 11.17
CA LYS A 90 -42.55 -2.94 11.05
C LYS A 90 -41.33 -2.97 11.97
N THR A 91 -41.53 -3.30 13.25
CA THR A 91 -40.43 -3.45 14.23
C THR A 91 -39.41 -4.50 13.80
N TYR A 92 -39.84 -5.62 13.24
CA TYR A 92 -38.95 -6.65 12.71
C TYR A 92 -38.13 -6.15 11.53
N ILE A 93 -38.76 -5.48 10.56
CA ILE A 93 -38.07 -4.88 9.40
C ILE A 93 -37.04 -3.85 9.86
N ASP A 94 -37.39 -2.98 10.80
CA ASP A 94 -36.47 -1.97 11.34
C ASP A 94 -35.28 -2.63 12.05
N LYS A 95 -35.50 -3.75 12.77
CA LYS A 95 -34.42 -4.54 13.39
C LYS A 95 -33.50 -5.16 12.33
N CYS A 96 -34.05 -5.74 11.27
CA CYS A 96 -33.27 -6.28 10.16
C CYS A 96 -32.42 -5.20 9.48
N ARG A 97 -32.99 -4.02 9.20
CA ARG A 97 -32.25 -2.89 8.61
C ARG A 97 -31.06 -2.48 9.48
N LYS A 98 -31.27 -2.31 10.78
CA LYS A 98 -30.18 -1.98 11.73
C LYS A 98 -29.06 -3.03 11.72
N LEU A 99 -29.41 -4.31 11.63
CA LEU A 99 -28.41 -5.38 11.54
C LEU A 99 -27.61 -5.30 10.23
N THR A 100 -28.28 -5.04 9.10
CA THR A 100 -27.62 -4.83 7.81
C THR A 100 -26.65 -3.64 7.85
N ASP A 101 -27.05 -2.51 8.45
CA ASP A 101 -26.21 -1.33 8.55
C ASP A 101 -24.94 -1.60 9.40
N LEU A 102 -25.10 -2.33 10.51
CA LEU A 102 -23.97 -2.75 11.35
C LEU A 102 -23.02 -3.70 10.61
N GLU A 103 -23.56 -4.63 9.82
CA GLU A 103 -22.75 -5.55 9.02
C GLU A 103 -21.97 -4.81 7.92
N GLN A 104 -22.59 -3.83 7.26
CA GLN A 104 -21.94 -2.96 6.28
C GLN A 104 -20.79 -2.17 6.93
N LEU A 105 -21.04 -1.55 8.09
CA LEU A 105 -20.02 -0.82 8.84
C LEU A 105 -18.84 -1.72 9.22
N ALA A 106 -19.11 -2.92 9.72
CA ALA A 106 -18.06 -3.91 10.04
C ALA A 106 -17.27 -4.33 8.80
N SER A 107 -17.94 -4.51 7.65
CA SER A 107 -17.30 -4.82 6.37
C SER A 107 -16.37 -3.69 5.90
N GLU A 108 -16.80 -2.43 6.03
CA GLU A 108 -15.96 -1.27 5.72
C GLU A 108 -14.74 -1.17 6.62
N GLN A 109 -14.90 -1.41 7.92
CA GLN A 109 -13.77 -1.45 8.85
C GLN A 109 -12.76 -2.55 8.47
N ARG A 110 -13.23 -3.74 8.10
CA ARG A 110 -12.36 -4.82 7.59
C ARG A 110 -11.62 -4.40 6.32
N ARG A 111 -12.30 -3.75 5.37
CA ARG A 111 -11.68 -3.22 4.14
C ARG A 111 -10.60 -2.17 4.45
N LYS A 112 -10.87 -1.23 5.37
CA LYS A 112 -9.89 -0.22 5.80
C LYS A 112 -8.67 -0.86 6.46
N LYS A 113 -8.89 -1.84 7.36
CA LYS A 113 -7.81 -2.60 8.01
C LYS A 113 -6.95 -3.35 6.98
N LEU A 114 -7.58 -4.02 6.01
CA LEU A 114 -6.88 -4.74 4.96
C LEU A 114 -6.03 -3.79 4.10
N LYS A 115 -6.59 -2.64 3.68
CA LYS A 115 -5.84 -1.61 2.92
C LYS A 115 -4.61 -1.13 3.70
N TYR A 116 -4.75 -0.90 5.00
CA TYR A 116 -3.64 -0.49 5.85
C TYR A 116 -2.56 -1.58 5.97
N GLN A 117 -2.96 -2.84 6.14
CA GLN A 117 -2.02 -3.97 6.16
C GLN A 117 -1.26 -4.12 4.83
N THR A 118 -1.95 -4.01 3.69
CA THR A 118 -1.31 -4.02 2.37
C THR A 118 -0.33 -2.87 2.21
N TYR A 119 -0.69 -1.67 2.69
CA TYR A 119 0.22 -0.52 2.69
C TYR A 119 1.50 -0.80 3.49
N LEU A 120 1.38 -1.37 4.70
CA LEU A 120 2.54 -1.74 5.52
C LEU A 120 3.44 -2.76 4.83
N ARG A 121 2.85 -3.82 4.25
CA ARG A 121 3.60 -4.83 3.48
C ARG A 121 4.37 -4.21 2.33
N ASN A 122 3.72 -3.38 1.51
CA ASN A 122 4.36 -2.70 0.39
C ASN A 122 5.47 -1.75 0.86
N LYS A 123 5.31 -1.11 2.02
CA LYS A 123 6.34 -0.24 2.61
C LYS A 123 7.57 -1.04 3.03
N GLU A 124 7.38 -2.22 3.62
CA GLU A 124 8.47 -3.13 3.99
C GLU A 124 9.18 -3.72 2.76
N GLU A 125 8.43 -4.15 1.75
CA GLU A 125 8.99 -4.61 0.48
C GLU A 125 9.86 -3.53 -0.18
N ARG A 126 9.37 -2.28 -0.24
CA ARG A 126 10.17 -1.15 -0.76
C ARG A 126 11.47 -0.93 0.02
N LYS A 127 11.43 -1.05 1.35
CA LYS A 127 12.64 -0.97 2.19
C LYS A 127 13.61 -2.11 1.85
N LYS A 128 13.11 -3.34 1.71
CA LYS A 128 13.92 -4.49 1.34
C LYS A 128 14.58 -4.29 -0.03
N THR A 129 13.81 -3.93 -1.05
CA THR A 129 14.34 -3.65 -2.40
C THR A 129 15.39 -2.53 -2.40
N TYR A 130 15.22 -1.51 -1.55
CA TYR A 130 16.21 -0.45 -1.39
C TYR A 130 17.52 -0.98 -0.80
N ILE A 131 17.45 -1.80 0.25
CA ILE A 131 18.62 -2.45 0.86
C ILE A 131 19.33 -3.35 -0.16
N ASP A 132 18.58 -4.22 -0.85
CA ASP A 132 19.12 -5.13 -1.87
C ASP A 132 19.84 -4.35 -2.99
N ARG A 133 19.25 -3.25 -3.47
CA ARG A 133 19.87 -2.38 -4.48
C ARG A 133 21.16 -1.73 -3.96
N ARG A 134 21.15 -1.23 -2.73
CA ARG A 134 22.33 -0.62 -2.10
C ARG A 134 23.46 -1.64 -1.97
N ASP A 135 23.13 -2.85 -1.54
CA ASP A 135 24.10 -3.91 -1.32
C ASP A 135 24.67 -4.41 -2.66
N HIS A 136 23.85 -4.51 -3.71
CA HIS A 136 24.33 -4.78 -5.08
C HIS A 136 25.30 -3.71 -5.59
N ILE A 137 25.01 -2.41 -5.37
CA ILE A 137 25.91 -1.31 -5.74
C ILE A 137 27.25 -1.42 -4.98
N ASN A 138 27.19 -1.71 -3.69
CA ASN A 138 28.39 -1.87 -2.86
C ASN A 138 29.23 -3.08 -3.27
N ASP A 139 28.60 -4.21 -3.60
CA ASP A 139 29.27 -5.40 -4.12
C ASP A 139 29.95 -5.11 -5.48
N THR A 140 29.24 -4.41 -6.37
CA THR A 140 29.80 -3.96 -7.65
C THR A 140 31.03 -3.08 -7.43
N ARG A 141 30.96 -2.10 -6.52
CA ARG A 141 32.11 -1.23 -6.16
C ARG A 141 33.28 -2.03 -5.60
N ARG A 142 33.01 -3.00 -4.72
CA ARG A 142 34.04 -3.88 -4.14
C ARG A 142 34.75 -4.68 -5.24
N LYS A 143 34.00 -5.27 -6.17
CA LYS A 143 34.55 -6.00 -7.32
C LYS A 143 35.42 -5.10 -8.20
N THR A 144 34.94 -3.91 -8.54
CA THR A 144 35.73 -2.94 -9.33
C THR A 144 37.03 -2.53 -8.64
N TYR A 145 36.99 -2.31 -7.31
CA TYR A 145 38.18 -1.99 -6.54
C TYR A 145 39.20 -3.12 -6.58
N LEU A 146 38.76 -4.37 -6.40
CA LEU A 146 39.63 -5.56 -6.45
C LEU A 146 40.33 -5.68 -7.82
N VAL A 147 39.58 -5.57 -8.91
CA VAL A 147 40.15 -5.61 -10.28
C VAL A 147 41.19 -4.50 -10.46
N ARG A 148 40.89 -3.26 -10.04
CA ARG A 148 41.84 -2.15 -10.14
C ARG A 148 43.09 -2.37 -9.30
N THR A 149 42.96 -2.99 -8.12
CA THR A 149 44.12 -3.34 -7.29
C THR A 149 44.98 -4.43 -7.93
N GLU A 150 44.36 -5.46 -8.51
CA GLU A 150 45.07 -6.52 -9.25
C GLU A 150 45.80 -5.98 -10.47
N GLU A 151 45.15 -5.11 -11.26
CA GLU A 151 45.78 -4.43 -12.40
C GLU A 151 46.96 -3.57 -11.96
N LYS A 152 46.81 -2.82 -10.86
CA LYS A 152 47.91 -2.01 -10.31
C LYS A 152 49.09 -2.88 -9.87
N ILE A 153 48.82 -4.00 -9.19
CA ILE A 153 49.86 -4.96 -8.79
C ILE A 153 50.59 -5.51 -10.02
N LYS A 154 49.86 -5.87 -11.10
CA LYS A 154 50.47 -6.33 -12.35
C LYS A 154 51.34 -5.27 -13.01
N GLN A 155 50.85 -4.03 -13.12
CA GLN A 155 51.61 -2.91 -13.68
C GLN A 155 52.88 -2.60 -12.87
N ASP A 156 52.80 -2.66 -11.54
CA ASP A 156 53.95 -2.40 -10.68
C ASP A 156 54.98 -3.55 -10.79
N ALA A 157 54.55 -4.80 -10.92
CA ALA A 157 55.42 -5.94 -11.22
C ALA A 157 56.11 -5.83 -12.59
N GLU A 158 55.39 -5.44 -13.64
CA GLU A 158 55.95 -5.20 -14.98
C GLU A 158 57.02 -4.10 -14.95
N LYS A 159 56.75 -2.98 -14.26
CA LYS A 159 57.74 -1.91 -14.08
C LYS A 159 58.99 -2.40 -13.34
N GLU A 160 58.83 -3.28 -12.36
CA GLU A 160 59.97 -3.87 -11.63
C GLU A 160 60.82 -4.78 -12.54
N ILE A 161 60.19 -5.61 -13.36
CA ILE A 161 60.87 -6.43 -14.37
C ILE A 161 61.65 -5.55 -15.35
N ILE A 162 61.04 -4.49 -15.87
CA ILE A 162 61.70 -3.54 -16.78
C ILE A 162 62.90 -2.89 -16.09
N ARG A 163 62.74 -2.41 -14.85
CA ARG A 163 63.86 -1.83 -14.06
C ARG A 163 65.00 -2.82 -13.88
N TYR A 164 64.67 -4.09 -13.63
CA TYR A 164 65.66 -5.16 -13.50
C TYR A 164 66.41 -5.41 -14.82
N GLN A 165 65.69 -5.53 -15.93
CA GLN A 165 66.29 -5.69 -17.27
C GLN A 165 67.20 -4.51 -17.63
N SER A 166 66.76 -3.26 -17.43
CA SER A 166 67.59 -2.07 -17.68
C SER A 166 68.87 -2.05 -16.86
N LYS A 167 68.83 -2.48 -15.59
CA LYS A 167 70.03 -2.61 -14.74
C LYS A 167 71.02 -3.65 -15.30
N LEU A 168 70.54 -4.76 -15.85
CA LEU A 168 71.39 -5.77 -16.48
C LEU A 168 72.06 -5.22 -17.76
N VAL A 169 71.31 -4.51 -18.60
CA VAL A 169 71.86 -3.88 -19.81
C VAL A 169 72.96 -2.88 -19.47
N MET A 170 72.74 -2.01 -18.47
CA MET A 170 73.74 -1.01 -18.05
C MET A 170 75.02 -1.65 -17.49
N LYS A 171 74.92 -2.75 -16.74
CA LYS A 171 76.09 -3.51 -16.27
C LYS A 171 76.91 -4.11 -17.42
N ASN A 172 76.25 -4.53 -18.50
CA ASN A 172 76.92 -5.11 -19.66
C ASN A 172 77.49 -4.04 -20.60
N GLN A 173 76.81 -2.90 -20.78
CA GLN A 173 77.31 -1.78 -21.59
C GLN A 173 78.52 -1.09 -20.96
N GLY A 174 78.56 -0.96 -19.62
CA GLY A 174 79.74 -0.45 -18.91
C GLY A 174 81.01 -1.29 -19.10
N ARG A 175 80.87 -2.60 -19.40
CA ARG A 175 81.99 -3.47 -19.75
C ARG A 175 82.38 -3.40 -21.23
N LEU A 176 81.43 -3.16 -22.13
CA LEU A 176 81.69 -3.08 -23.58
C LEU A 176 82.25 -1.71 -24.02
N LEU A 177 81.85 -0.61 -23.36
CA LEU A 177 82.33 0.74 -23.70
C LEU A 177 83.78 1.00 -23.25
N ILE A 178 84.29 0.29 -22.24
CA ILE A 178 85.70 0.39 -21.86
C ILE A 178 86.59 -0.31 -22.91
N ALA A 179 86.11 -1.38 -23.56
CA ALA A 179 86.90 -2.11 -24.56
C ALA A 179 86.90 -1.46 -25.96
N ALA A 180 85.92 -0.62 -26.29
CA ALA A 180 85.80 0.00 -27.61
C ALA A 180 86.61 1.32 -27.77
N HIS A 181 87.10 1.91 -26.69
CA HIS A 181 87.91 3.14 -26.72
C HIS A 181 89.43 2.91 -26.73
N PHE A 182 89.90 1.69 -26.97
CA PHE A 182 91.34 1.38 -27.11
C PHE A 182 91.81 1.23 -28.56
N ASN A 183 91.04 1.72 -29.54
CA ASN A 183 91.44 1.63 -30.93
C ASN A 183 91.98 2.96 -31.46
N ASN A 184 93.31 3.00 -31.57
CA ASN A 184 94.08 3.68 -32.60
C ASN A 184 94.13 5.21 -32.62
N ASP A 185 94.46 5.82 -31.49
CA ASP A 185 95.18 7.09 -31.54
C ASP A 185 96.66 6.82 -31.24
N ASP A 186 97.43 6.49 -32.27
CA ASP A 186 98.90 6.68 -32.33
C ASP A 186 99.24 8.18 -32.35
N HIS A 187 98.51 8.98 -31.56
CA HIS A 187 98.89 10.34 -31.26
C HIS A 187 99.99 10.22 -30.23
N GLN A 188 101.25 10.24 -30.68
CA GLN A 188 102.34 10.67 -29.84
C GLN A 188 101.86 11.94 -29.13
N HIS A 189 101.65 11.86 -27.81
CA HIS A 189 101.22 12.99 -27.01
C HIS A 189 102.36 14.01 -27.00
N TYR A 190 102.38 14.89 -28.00
CA TYR A 190 103.28 16.03 -28.05
C TYR A 190 102.76 17.08 -27.08
N LEU A 191 103.33 17.12 -25.88
CA LEU A 191 103.01 18.08 -24.81
C LEU A 191 103.50 19.51 -25.10
N GLY A 192 104.02 19.77 -26.31
CA GLY A 192 104.64 21.04 -26.66
C GLY A 192 106.08 21.18 -26.17
N PRO A 193 106.71 22.34 -26.39
CA PRO A 193 108.02 22.65 -25.85
C PRO A 193 107.97 22.85 -24.32
N MET A 194 109.00 22.36 -23.63
CA MET A 194 109.18 22.49 -22.18
C MET A 194 109.92 23.81 -21.87
N ASN A 195 109.27 24.95 -22.11
CA ASN A 195 109.89 26.27 -22.05
C ASN A 195 109.21 27.25 -21.08
N TYR A 196 108.38 26.76 -20.17
CA TYR A 196 107.69 27.60 -19.17
C TYR A 196 108.36 27.50 -17.80
N ASP A 197 109.03 28.57 -17.37
CA ASP A 197 109.63 28.63 -16.04
C ASP A 197 108.58 28.74 -14.94
N CYS A 198 108.70 27.89 -13.93
CA CYS A 198 107.98 28.04 -12.68
C CYS A 198 108.41 29.34 -11.98
N ILE A 199 107.45 30.18 -11.60
CA ILE A 199 107.74 31.46 -10.95
C ILE A 199 108.49 31.32 -9.61
N HIS A 200 108.38 30.17 -8.94
CA HIS A 200 108.95 29.93 -7.62
C HIS A 200 110.34 29.29 -7.65
N CYS A 201 110.54 28.22 -8.43
CA CYS A 201 111.80 27.46 -8.44
C CYS A 201 112.57 27.54 -9.77
N LYS A 202 112.02 28.20 -10.80
CA LYS A 202 112.62 28.31 -12.14
C LYS A 202 112.83 26.99 -12.89
N ALA A 203 112.23 25.89 -12.44
CA ALA A 203 112.16 24.67 -13.25
C ALA A 203 111.30 24.90 -14.50
N LEU A 204 111.70 24.28 -15.62
CA LEU A 204 110.97 24.31 -16.88
C LEU A 204 109.81 23.31 -16.86
N HIS A 205 108.65 23.69 -17.42
CA HIS A 205 107.45 22.85 -17.52
C HIS A 205 106.80 22.92 -18.90
N TRP A 206 105.92 21.95 -19.18
CA TRP A 206 104.96 22.00 -20.29
C TRP A 206 103.73 22.81 -19.89
N LEU A 207 103.19 23.60 -20.83
CA LEU A 207 102.00 24.42 -20.56
C LEU A 207 100.78 23.58 -20.15
N ASP A 208 100.64 22.39 -20.74
CA ASP A 208 99.51 21.49 -20.52
C ASP A 208 99.49 20.87 -19.10
N GLU A 209 100.61 20.88 -18.38
CA GLU A 209 100.65 20.49 -16.96
C GLU A 209 100.08 21.58 -16.03
N SER A 210 99.80 22.78 -16.53
CA SER A 210 99.21 23.82 -15.70
C SER A 210 97.75 23.51 -15.39
N THR A 211 97.48 23.20 -14.12
CA THR A 211 96.13 23.03 -13.57
C THR A 211 95.22 24.27 -13.73
N GLN A 212 95.79 25.45 -14.00
CA GLN A 212 95.05 26.69 -14.22
C GLN A 212 95.54 27.41 -15.47
N ARG A 213 94.69 27.48 -16.50
CA ARG A 213 95.00 28.13 -17.79
C ARG A 213 95.42 29.60 -17.68
N SER A 214 95.16 30.26 -16.56
CA SER A 214 95.43 31.68 -16.34
C SER A 214 96.66 32.00 -15.47
N SER A 215 97.25 31.02 -14.79
CA SER A 215 98.39 31.24 -13.88
C SER A 215 99.56 30.33 -14.25
N LYS A 216 100.78 30.89 -14.36
CA LYS A 216 102.04 30.14 -14.58
C LYS A 216 102.52 29.44 -13.30
N SER A 217 101.59 28.92 -12.51
CA SER A 217 101.85 28.27 -11.23
C SER A 217 101.55 26.79 -11.37
N PHE A 218 102.60 25.97 -11.31
CA PHE A 218 102.50 24.52 -11.33
C PHE A 218 102.41 24.04 -9.87
N TYR A 219 101.20 23.68 -9.42
CA TYR A 219 100.94 23.28 -8.02
C TYR A 219 101.87 22.13 -7.61
N ASP A 220 102.09 21.18 -8.51
CA ASP A 220 102.83 19.94 -8.22
C ASP A 220 104.36 20.11 -8.30
N CYS A 221 104.87 21.17 -8.93
CA CYS A 221 106.31 21.36 -9.11
C CYS A 221 107.05 21.58 -7.78
N CYS A 222 106.58 22.53 -6.98
CA CYS A 222 107.27 22.97 -5.76
C CYS A 222 106.28 23.34 -4.64
N ALA A 223 105.01 22.91 -4.77
CA ALA A 223 103.93 23.27 -3.86
C ALA A 223 103.85 24.79 -3.61
N HIS A 224 103.96 25.59 -4.69
CA HIS A 224 104.05 27.06 -4.66
C HIS A 224 105.27 27.62 -3.89
N GLY A 225 106.44 27.02 -4.08
CA GLY A 225 107.69 27.47 -3.46
C GLY A 225 107.86 27.05 -1.99
N LYS A 226 107.02 26.13 -1.49
CA LYS A 226 107.19 25.54 -0.15
C LYS A 226 108.36 24.57 -0.09
N VAL A 227 108.72 23.97 -1.23
CA VAL A 227 109.88 23.09 -1.34
C VAL A 227 111.07 23.94 -1.80
N VAL A 228 112.03 24.14 -0.91
CA VAL A 228 113.35 24.71 -1.24
C VAL A 228 114.24 23.53 -1.61
N LEU A 229 114.66 23.46 -2.87
CA LEU A 229 115.68 22.52 -3.32
C LEU A 229 117.04 23.21 -3.19
N ASP A 230 118.02 22.53 -2.60
CA ASP A 230 119.39 23.01 -2.57
C ASP A 230 119.92 23.15 -4.01
N SER A 231 120.61 24.25 -4.30
CA SER A 231 121.29 24.42 -5.58
C SER A 231 122.22 23.24 -5.81
N LEU A 232 122.09 22.59 -6.98
CA LEU A 232 123.01 21.53 -7.36
C LEU A 232 124.45 22.07 -7.34
N PRO A 233 125.43 21.29 -6.87
CA PRO A 233 126.83 21.71 -6.90
C PRO A 233 127.23 22.05 -8.34
N GLU A 234 128.10 23.06 -8.47
CA GLU A 234 128.63 23.49 -9.76
C GLU A 234 129.25 22.26 -10.47
N TYR A 235 128.89 22.07 -11.74
CA TYR A 235 129.42 20.94 -12.50
C TYR A 235 130.94 21.07 -12.59
N PRO A 236 131.72 19.99 -12.39
CA PRO A 236 133.16 20.05 -12.54
C PRO A 236 133.55 20.54 -13.94
N ASP A 237 134.44 21.55 -14.01
CA ASP A 237 134.91 22.17 -15.27
C ASP A 237 135.49 21.14 -16.26
N ASP A 238 135.95 20.00 -15.75
CA ASP A 238 136.53 18.91 -16.54
C ASP A 238 135.57 18.29 -17.57
N LEU A 239 134.25 18.57 -17.48
CA LEU A 239 133.24 18.05 -18.40
C LEU A 239 132.92 18.99 -19.58
N PHE A 240 133.44 20.22 -19.61
CA PHE A 240 133.11 21.21 -20.65
C PHE A 240 134.16 21.41 -21.75
N ASN A 241 135.30 20.69 -21.71
CA ASN A 241 136.28 20.72 -22.80
C ASN A 241 136.06 19.56 -23.79
N LYS A 242 135.21 19.78 -24.80
CA LYS A 242 135.24 19.08 -26.09
C LYS A 242 134.78 19.98 -27.23
#